data_AF-A0AAV8X9E5-F1
#
_entry.id   AF-A0AAV8X9E5-F1
#
_cell.length_a   1.000
_cell.length_b   1.000
_cell.length_c   1.000
_cell.angle_alpha   90.00
_cell.angle_beta   90.00
_cell.angle_gamma   90.00
#
_symmetry.space_group_name_H-M   'P 1'
#
loop_
_entity.id
_entity.type
_entity.pdbx_description
1 polymer ?
#
loop_
_entity_poly.entity_id
_entity_poly.type
_entity_poly.pdbx_seq_one_letter_code
_entity_poly.pdbx_strand_id
1 'polypeptide(L)'
;MCSEYNVLTDTAERLGIQDDSTIRKAKEFLRVFQSKGSVKTLSDIAKTILCLDLASSYSGICFDKDTALKLSGLKKSAYQNNLHTVEKVLELDKPLTISELCVQFNCTVVKDLAEEILKKYKATDNKIKDLGHPQYVTASVYAACK
;
A
#
# COMPACT_ATOMS: atom_id res chain seq x y z
N MET A 1 -7.65 19.62 14.24
CA MET A 1 -7.53 20.11 12.85
C MET A 1 -6.36 21.06 12.62
N CYS A 2 -6.20 22.21 13.31
CA CYS A 2 -5.01 23.07 13.10
C CYS A 2 -3.67 22.44 13.54
N SER A 3 -3.66 21.64 14.60
CA SER A 3 -2.43 21.02 15.12
C SER A 3 -1.80 20.03 14.12
N GLU A 4 -2.59 19.13 13.55
CA GLU A 4 -2.10 18.10 12.62
C GLU A 4 -1.64 18.67 11.27
N TYR A 5 -2.25 19.78 10.81
CA TYR A 5 -1.84 20.44 9.58
C TYR A 5 -0.45 21.06 9.71
N ASN A 6 -0.17 21.71 10.85
CA ASN A 6 1.14 22.28 11.14
C ASN A 6 2.23 21.20 11.27
N VAL A 7 1.89 20.04 11.85
CA VAL A 7 2.82 18.90 11.93
C VAL A 7 3.12 18.34 10.55
N LEU A 8 2.12 18.23 9.66
CA LEU A 8 2.31 17.75 8.29
C LEU A 8 3.25 18.67 7.50
N THR A 9 3.03 19.97 7.55
CA THR A 9 3.86 20.95 6.80
C THR A 9 5.28 21.04 7.35
N ASP A 10 5.46 21.10 8.68
CA ASP A 10 6.79 21.06 9.31
C ASP A 10 7.57 19.80 8.92
N THR A 11 6.90 18.64 8.95
CA THR A 11 7.54 17.38 8.59
C THR A 11 7.88 17.31 7.10
N ALA A 12 7.01 17.83 6.23
CA ALA A 12 7.26 17.91 4.79
C ALA A 12 8.47 18.80 4.48
N GLU A 13 8.56 19.98 5.12
CA GLU A 13 9.71 20.89 4.99
C GLU A 13 11.01 20.22 5.45
N ARG A 14 10.98 19.52 6.59
CA ARG A 14 12.14 18.77 7.11
C ARG A 14 12.57 17.60 6.22
N LEU A 15 11.66 17.07 5.41
CA LEU A 15 11.94 16.05 4.39
C LEU A 15 12.35 16.66 3.04
N GLY A 16 12.30 17.98 2.89
CA GLY A 16 12.58 18.67 1.63
C GLY A 16 11.45 18.59 0.61
N ILE A 17 10.23 18.24 1.03
CA ILE A 17 9.05 18.17 0.17
C ILE A 17 8.37 19.53 0.18
N GLN A 18 8.52 20.28 -0.92
CA GLN A 18 7.90 21.61 -1.11
C GLN A 18 6.70 21.60 -2.07
N ASP A 19 6.44 20.46 -2.69
CA ASP A 19 5.36 20.32 -3.66
C ASP A 19 3.99 20.28 -2.96
N ASP A 20 3.18 21.31 -3.20
CA ASP A 20 1.85 21.45 -2.59
C ASP A 20 0.91 20.30 -2.96
N SER A 21 1.04 19.76 -4.18
CA SER A 21 0.21 18.64 -4.64
C SER A 21 0.44 17.37 -3.81
N THR A 22 1.71 17.11 -3.48
CA THR A 22 2.15 15.98 -2.66
C THR A 22 1.75 16.16 -1.20
N ILE A 23 1.88 17.37 -0.64
CA ILE A 23 1.42 17.68 0.73
C ILE A 23 -0.09 17.50 0.83
N ARG A 24 -0.86 17.98 -0.15
CA ARG A 24 -2.30 17.78 -0.21
C ARG A 24 -2.67 16.31 -0.30
N LYS A 25 -1.94 15.52 -1.11
CA LYS A 25 -2.16 14.07 -1.23
C LYS A 25 -1.86 13.34 0.08
N ALA A 26 -0.76 13.68 0.75
CA ALA A 26 -0.40 13.12 2.05
C ALA A 26 -1.48 13.41 3.11
N LYS A 27 -2.08 14.60 3.08
CA LYS A 27 -3.21 14.98 3.95
C LYS A 27 -4.44 14.10 3.71
N GLU A 28 -4.77 13.81 2.45
CA GLU A 28 -5.86 12.90 2.11
C GLU A 28 -5.59 11.49 2.64
N PHE A 29 -4.36 10.99 2.46
CA PHE A 29 -3.94 9.70 2.98
C PHE A 29 -4.06 9.62 4.50
N LEU A 30 -3.60 10.64 5.24
CA LEU A 30 -3.77 10.69 6.69
C LEU A 30 -5.24 10.63 7.11
N ARG A 31 -6.12 11.38 6.45
CA ARG A 31 -7.55 11.39 6.75
C ARG A 31 -8.18 10.01 6.52
N VAL A 32 -7.86 9.37 5.40
CA VAL A 32 -8.36 8.02 5.07
C VAL A 32 -7.82 7.00 6.06
N PHE A 33 -6.52 7.04 6.35
CA PHE A 33 -5.86 6.14 7.30
C PHE A 33 -6.46 6.22 8.71
N GLN A 34 -6.78 7.44 9.18
CA GLN A 34 -7.46 7.65 10.46
C GLN A 34 -8.89 7.08 10.46
N SER A 35 -9.62 7.21 9.35
CA SER A 35 -11.00 6.73 9.22
C SER A 35 -11.14 5.21 9.14
N LYS A 36 -10.17 4.50 8.56
CA LYS A 36 -10.21 3.04 8.35
C LYS A 36 -9.87 2.20 9.59
N GLY A 37 -9.67 2.83 10.74
CA GLY A 37 -9.35 2.15 11.99
C GLY A 37 -7.85 1.92 12.11
N SER A 38 -7.21 2.79 12.89
CA SER A 38 -5.75 2.90 13.00
C SER A 38 -5.05 1.60 13.40
N VAL A 39 -3.89 1.36 12.79
CA VAL A 39 -2.80 0.60 13.41
C VAL A 39 -2.43 1.33 14.71
N LYS A 40 -3.07 0.96 15.83
CA LYS A 40 -3.00 1.67 17.13
C LYS A 40 -1.57 1.79 17.70
N THR A 41 -0.60 1.12 17.10
CA THR A 41 0.79 1.05 17.57
C THR A 41 1.71 2.15 17.01
N LEU A 42 1.28 2.94 16.02
CA LEU A 42 2.12 4.00 15.42
C LEU A 42 1.92 5.36 16.11
N SER A 43 3.01 6.10 16.29
CA SER A 43 2.98 7.51 16.71
C SER A 43 2.42 8.40 15.60
N ASP A 44 1.87 9.56 15.95
CA ASP A 44 1.27 10.46 14.95
C ASP A 44 2.32 11.01 13.97
N ILE A 45 3.55 11.26 14.44
CA ILE A 45 4.68 11.64 13.58
C ILE A 45 5.02 10.51 12.59
N ALA A 46 5.06 9.25 13.06
CA ALA A 46 5.33 8.12 12.17
C ALA A 46 4.23 7.96 11.11
N LYS A 47 2.94 8.12 11.46
CA LYS A 47 1.84 8.10 10.49
C LYS A 47 2.01 9.18 9.43
N THR A 48 2.33 10.41 9.85
CA THR A 48 2.56 11.55 8.95
C THR A 48 3.69 11.27 7.96
N ILE A 49 4.82 10.76 8.45
CA ILE A 49 5.98 10.45 7.61
C ILE A 49 5.66 9.33 6.63
N LEU A 50 4.99 8.26 7.07
CA LEU A 50 4.60 7.16 6.18
C LEU A 50 3.62 7.61 5.10
N CYS A 51 2.66 8.49 5.42
CA CYS A 51 1.74 9.04 4.44
C CYS A 51 2.44 10.00 3.47
N LEU A 52 3.40 10.81 3.93
CA LEU A 52 4.25 11.65 3.08
C LEU A 52 5.13 10.81 2.15
N ASP A 53 5.66 9.69 2.64
CA ASP A 53 6.44 8.75 1.84
C ASP A 53 5.61 8.19 0.68
N LEU A 54 4.42 7.66 0.99
CA LEU A 54 3.51 7.12 -0.01
C LEU A 54 3.04 8.19 -0.99
N ALA A 55 2.73 9.41 -0.51
CA ALA A 55 2.32 10.52 -1.37
C ALA A 55 3.44 10.94 -2.32
N SER A 56 4.68 11.03 -1.83
CA SER A 56 5.83 11.37 -2.67
C SER A 56 6.09 10.29 -3.71
N SER A 57 5.99 9.02 -3.32
CA SER A 57 6.10 7.88 -4.23
C SER A 57 5.00 7.89 -5.30
N TYR A 58 3.79 8.31 -4.95
CA TYR A 58 2.67 8.49 -5.89
C TYR A 58 2.88 9.66 -6.85
N SER A 59 3.45 10.78 -6.37
CA SER A 59 3.76 11.97 -7.17
C SER A 59 5.08 11.87 -7.96
N GLY A 60 5.86 10.80 -7.77
CA GLY A 60 7.17 10.64 -8.40
C GLY A 60 8.27 11.53 -7.81
N ILE A 61 8.09 12.04 -6.58
CA ILE A 61 9.07 12.88 -5.89
C ILE A 61 9.96 12.00 -5.02
N CYS A 62 11.27 12.20 -5.15
CA CYS A 62 12.27 11.57 -4.31
C CYS A 62 12.67 12.51 -3.16
N PHE A 63 12.90 11.93 -1.98
CA PHE A 63 13.43 12.63 -0.82
C PHE A 63 14.35 11.68 -0.03
N ASP A 64 15.08 12.21 0.94
CA ASP A 64 16.00 11.41 1.75
C ASP A 64 15.27 10.43 2.70
N LYS A 65 15.33 9.14 2.37
CA LYS A 65 14.71 8.07 3.17
C LYS A 65 15.40 7.88 4.53
N ASP A 66 16.68 8.21 4.66
CA ASP A 66 17.38 8.12 5.94
C ASP A 66 16.87 9.18 6.93
N THR A 67 16.61 10.40 6.44
CA THR A 67 15.94 11.44 7.22
C THR A 67 14.53 11.01 7.63
N ALA A 68 13.71 10.47 6.73
CA ALA A 68 12.39 9.94 7.11
C ALA A 68 12.47 8.83 8.16
N LEU A 69 13.42 7.91 8.03
CA LEU A 69 13.60 6.83 9.00
C LEU A 69 13.91 7.41 10.40
N LYS A 70 14.84 8.37 10.48
CA LYS A 70 15.21 9.06 11.73
C LYS A 70 14.03 9.82 12.33
N LEU A 71 13.32 10.60 11.52
CA LEU A 71 12.17 11.40 11.98
C LEU A 71 11.00 10.53 12.45
N SER A 72 10.80 9.36 11.85
CA SER A 72 9.72 8.44 12.23
C SER A 72 9.95 7.74 13.58
N GLY A 73 11.21 7.68 14.04
CA GLY A 73 11.59 6.91 15.23
C GLY A 73 11.45 5.39 15.07
N LEU A 74 11.24 4.89 13.83
CA LEU A 74 11.08 3.47 13.55
C LEU A 74 12.42 2.80 13.22
N LYS A 75 12.54 1.51 13.54
CA LYS A 75 13.59 0.66 12.98
C LYS A 75 13.34 0.45 11.49
N LYS A 76 14.40 0.26 10.69
CA LYS A 76 14.30 0.08 9.23
C LYS A 76 13.27 -0.99 8.80
N SER A 77 13.28 -2.15 9.44
CA SER A 77 12.31 -3.22 9.15
C SER A 77 10.88 -2.83 9.52
N ALA A 78 10.68 -2.20 10.69
CA ALA A 78 9.39 -1.71 11.12
C ALA A 78 8.87 -0.60 10.18
N TYR A 79 9.73 0.29 9.72
CA TYR A 79 9.37 1.33 8.75
C TYR A 79 8.79 0.71 7.48
N GLN A 80 9.51 -0.22 6.86
CA GLN A 80 9.06 -0.88 5.63
C GLN A 80 7.77 -1.69 5.84
N ASN A 81 7.67 -2.44 6.93
CA ASN A 81 6.46 -3.21 7.24
C ASN A 81 5.24 -2.30 7.45
N ASN A 82 5.42 -1.18 8.18
CA ASN A 82 4.33 -0.23 8.41
C ASN A 82 4.01 0.54 7.13
N LEU A 83 4.98 0.88 6.29
CA LEU A 83 4.76 1.53 5.00
C LEU A 83 3.85 0.67 4.11
N HIS A 84 4.17 -0.63 3.99
CA HIS A 84 3.35 -1.57 3.23
C HIS A 84 1.98 -1.83 3.87
N THR A 85 1.88 -1.79 5.20
CA THR A 85 0.59 -1.89 5.90
C THR A 85 -0.28 -0.67 5.62
N VAL A 86 0.29 0.53 5.68
CA VAL A 86 -0.41 1.79 5.37
C VAL A 86 -0.82 1.81 3.90
N GLU A 87 0.05 1.39 2.98
CA GLU A 87 -0.25 1.25 1.55
C GLU A 87 -1.50 0.38 1.31
N LYS A 88 -1.57 -0.79 1.95
CA LYS A 88 -2.73 -1.69 1.89
C LYS A 88 -3.99 -1.10 2.50
N VAL A 89 -3.89 -0.46 3.67
CA VAL A 89 -5.03 0.19 4.33
C VAL A 89 -5.58 1.32 3.45
N LEU A 90 -4.71 2.03 2.75
CA LEU A 90 -5.08 3.08 1.81
C LEU A 90 -5.53 2.56 0.44
N GLU A 91 -5.50 1.23 0.22
CA GLU A 91 -5.85 0.58 -1.06
C GLU A 91 -5.01 1.14 -2.22
N LEU A 92 -3.75 1.47 -1.93
CA LEU A 92 -2.76 1.93 -2.92
C LEU A 92 -1.96 0.76 -3.51
N ASP A 93 -2.13 -0.44 -2.97
CA ASP A 93 -1.43 -1.63 -3.42
C ASP A 93 -1.88 -2.06 -4.82
N LYS A 94 -0.93 -2.53 -5.61
CA LYS A 94 -1.23 -3.13 -6.91
C LYS A 94 -1.94 -4.47 -6.67
N PRO A 95 -2.99 -4.78 -7.44
CA PRO A 95 -3.68 -6.05 -7.29
C PRO A 95 -2.72 -7.21 -7.55
N LEU A 96 -2.73 -8.20 -6.65
CA LEU A 96 -1.93 -9.42 -6.78
C LEU A 96 -2.22 -10.10 -8.12
N THR A 97 -1.18 -10.41 -8.88
CA THR A 97 -1.32 -11.09 -10.18
C THR A 97 -0.97 -12.57 -10.08
N ILE A 98 -1.57 -13.39 -10.96
CA ILE A 98 -1.23 -14.82 -11.08
C ILE A 98 0.26 -14.99 -11.38
N SER A 99 0.80 -14.16 -12.28
CA SER A 99 2.22 -14.22 -12.67
C SER A 99 3.15 -13.97 -11.48
N GLU A 100 2.86 -12.95 -10.67
CA GLU A 100 3.63 -12.63 -9.47
C GLU A 100 3.61 -13.81 -8.48
N LEU A 101 2.43 -14.38 -8.24
CA LEU A 101 2.27 -15.51 -7.32
C LEU A 101 3.02 -16.76 -7.81
N CYS A 102 2.92 -17.07 -9.11
CA CYS A 102 3.61 -18.20 -9.70
C CYS A 102 5.14 -18.07 -9.64
N VAL A 103 5.68 -16.85 -9.78
CA VAL A 103 7.12 -16.60 -9.62
C VAL A 103 7.53 -16.76 -8.16
N GLN A 104 6.77 -16.19 -7.21
CA GLN A 104 7.08 -16.28 -5.77
C GLN A 104 7.10 -17.72 -5.26
N PHE A 105 6.22 -18.58 -5.75
CA PHE A 105 6.14 -20.00 -5.37
C PHE A 105 6.86 -20.95 -6.33
N ASN A 106 7.60 -20.42 -7.31
CA ASN A 106 8.33 -21.19 -8.32
C ASN A 106 7.45 -22.23 -9.05
N CYS A 107 6.19 -21.87 -9.32
CA CYS A 107 5.17 -22.69 -10.00
C CYS A 107 4.72 -22.06 -11.33
N THR A 108 5.66 -21.56 -12.12
CA THR A 108 5.37 -20.90 -13.42
C THR A 108 4.71 -21.83 -14.44
N VAL A 109 4.86 -23.15 -14.30
CA VAL A 109 4.25 -24.16 -15.17
C VAL A 109 2.71 -24.20 -15.11
N VAL A 110 2.11 -23.80 -13.97
CA VAL A 110 0.65 -23.84 -13.80
C VAL A 110 -0.03 -22.52 -14.16
N LYS A 111 0.73 -21.52 -14.62
CA LYS A 111 0.25 -20.16 -14.88
C LYS A 111 -0.95 -20.14 -15.83
N ASP A 112 -0.82 -20.79 -17.00
CA ASP A 112 -1.84 -20.77 -18.03
C ASP A 112 -3.15 -21.42 -17.56
N LEU A 113 -3.04 -22.52 -16.80
CA LEU A 113 -4.18 -23.21 -16.21
C LEU A 113 -4.85 -22.34 -15.13
N ALA A 114 -4.08 -21.68 -14.27
CA ALA A 114 -4.61 -20.77 -13.26
C ALA A 114 -5.36 -19.58 -13.89
N GLU A 115 -4.82 -19.01 -14.98
CA GLU A 115 -5.49 -17.93 -15.73
C GLU A 115 -6.82 -18.41 -16.34
N GLU A 116 -6.86 -19.62 -16.88
CA GLU A 116 -8.09 -20.21 -17.42
C GLU A 116 -9.15 -20.44 -16.33
N ILE A 117 -8.76 -20.98 -15.18
CA ILE A 117 -9.65 -21.20 -14.02
C ILE A 117 -10.26 -19.87 -13.57
N LEU A 118 -9.43 -18.84 -13.38
CA LEU A 118 -9.89 -17.53 -12.94
C LEU A 118 -10.84 -16.89 -13.97
N LYS A 119 -10.54 -17.03 -15.27
CA LYS A 119 -11.38 -16.51 -16.35
C LYS A 119 -12.76 -17.20 -16.37
N LYS A 120 -12.79 -18.53 -16.24
CA LYS A 120 -14.03 -19.32 -16.18
C LYS A 120 -14.87 -18.96 -14.96
N TYR A 121 -14.22 -18.79 -13.80
CA TYR A 121 -14.89 -18.38 -12.57
C TYR A 121 -15.57 -17.01 -12.74
N LYS A 122 -14.84 -16.01 -13.26
CA LYS A 122 -15.36 -14.66 -13.55
C LYS A 122 -16.53 -14.66 -14.53
N ALA A 123 -16.53 -15.57 -15.51
CA ALA A 123 -17.61 -15.67 -16.50
C ALA A 123 -18.87 -16.37 -15.98
N THR A 124 -18.75 -17.20 -14.95
CA THR A 124 -19.83 -18.05 -14.45
C THR A 124 -20.64 -17.36 -13.35
N ASP A 125 -19.99 -16.54 -12.52
CA ASP A 125 -20.64 -15.96 -11.34
C ASP A 125 -20.73 -14.42 -11.40
N ASN A 126 -21.87 -13.93 -11.89
CA ASN A 126 -22.20 -12.50 -11.93
C ASN A 126 -22.69 -11.95 -10.56
N LYS A 127 -22.76 -12.77 -9.50
CA LYS A 127 -23.27 -12.34 -8.18
C LYS A 127 -22.15 -11.81 -7.28
N ILE A 128 -20.90 -12.08 -7.61
CA ILE A 128 -19.74 -11.68 -6.82
C ILE A 128 -19.43 -10.21 -7.09
N LYS A 129 -19.59 -9.37 -6.06
CA LYS A 129 -19.37 -7.92 -6.15
C LYS A 129 -17.89 -7.52 -6.04
N ASP A 130 -17.03 -8.42 -5.57
CA ASP A 130 -15.64 -8.14 -5.20
C ASP A 130 -14.63 -9.00 -5.99
N LEU A 131 -14.88 -9.30 -7.27
CA LEU A 131 -14.01 -10.14 -8.13
C LEU A 131 -12.55 -9.66 -8.25
N GLY A 132 -12.22 -8.47 -7.76
CA GLY A 132 -10.86 -7.95 -7.63
C GLY A 132 -10.12 -8.42 -6.37
N HIS A 133 -10.78 -9.12 -5.45
CA HIS A 133 -10.16 -9.56 -4.20
C HIS A 133 -9.04 -10.59 -4.46
N PRO A 134 -7.84 -10.43 -3.87
CA PRO A 134 -6.69 -11.31 -4.11
C PRO A 134 -6.95 -12.80 -3.87
N GLN A 135 -7.93 -13.13 -3.03
CA GLN A 135 -8.32 -14.52 -2.74
C GLN A 135 -8.63 -15.35 -4.00
N TYR A 136 -9.23 -14.74 -5.02
CA TYR A 136 -9.62 -15.47 -6.23
C TYR A 136 -8.39 -15.83 -7.07
N VAL A 137 -7.41 -14.93 -7.11
CA VAL A 137 -6.10 -15.20 -7.73
C VAL A 137 -5.41 -16.34 -7.00
N THR A 138 -5.32 -16.28 -5.67
CA THR A 138 -4.69 -17.33 -4.85
C THR A 138 -5.40 -18.68 -5.02
N ALA A 139 -6.74 -18.69 -4.99
CA ALA A 139 -7.53 -19.91 -5.17
C ALA A 139 -7.34 -20.54 -6.55
N SER A 140 -7.22 -19.73 -7.61
CA SER A 140 -6.98 -20.22 -8.97
C SER A 140 -5.62 -20.91 -9.11
N VAL A 141 -4.57 -20.34 -8.52
CA VAL A 141 -3.22 -20.93 -8.53
C VAL A 141 -3.19 -22.20 -7.67
N TYR A 142 -3.81 -22.17 -6.49
CA TYR A 142 -3.92 -23.35 -5.63
C TYR A 142 -4.65 -24.51 -6.35
N ALA A 143 -5.75 -24.21 -7.03
CA ALA A 143 -6.50 -25.21 -7.79
C ALA A 143 -5.71 -25.76 -8.98
N ALA A 144 -4.89 -24.94 -9.64
CA ALA A 144 -4.04 -25.35 -10.76
C ALA A 144 -2.84 -26.22 -10.32
N CYS A 145 -2.39 -26.09 -9.07
CA CYS A 145 -1.31 -26.91 -8.49
C CYS A 145 -1.76 -28.27 -7.98
N LYS A 146 -3.08 -28.50 -7.84
CA LYS A 146 -3.66 -29.74 -7.31
C LYS A 146 -3.88 -30.76 -8.41
#